data_AF-A0A6G2S038-F1
#
_entry.id   AF-A0A6G2S038-F1
#
_cell.length_a   1.000
_cell.length_b   1.000
_cell.length_c   1.000
_cell.angle_alpha   90.00
_cell.angle_beta   90.00
_cell.angle_gamma   90.00
#
_symmetry.space_group_name_H-M   'P 1'
#
loop_
_entity.id
_entity.type
_entity.pdbx_description
1 polymer ?
#
loop_
_entity_poly.entity_id
_entity_poly.type
_entity_poly.pdbx_seq_one_letter_code
_entity_poly.pdbx_strand_id
1 'polypeptide(L)'
;MIPIQRLSLPGAVETRMALLTGRISLRDVAGGLRKKYADNLWDNASDVKPALRAVLLRMAPGVLGCCMYCGGYTATDIEHFEPREHDALKTFVWPNHLLVCGPCNSTYKRDWWQCDEESGEPLLIDPTRDNPFTHLWLDFRDYEYRGLTRKGRSTIEVLGLNLPERRLAAGRELARRNIRTVLRDWDRGRQQADETSMRHALAVLEGQPFADVWQAMLRQAVLPGAPVVMSDEPPEILTLLRDEELRAATLIEFPLELAPSEEN
;
A
#
# COMPACT_ATOMS: atom_id res chain seq x y z
N MET A 1 5.38 2.15 -0.20
CA MET A 1 4.10 2.05 -0.93
C MET A 1 4.30 1.25 -2.21
N ILE A 2 3.40 0.31 -2.48
CA ILE A 2 3.37 -0.52 -3.69
C ILE A 2 1.95 -0.52 -4.27
N PRO A 3 1.73 -0.90 -5.53
CA PRO A 3 0.37 -1.16 -6.01
C PRO A 3 -0.30 -2.27 -5.18
N ILE A 4 -1.59 -2.13 -4.93
CA ILE A 4 -2.40 -3.05 -4.12
C ILE A 4 -3.62 -3.49 -4.90
N GLN A 5 -3.77 -4.80 -5.08
CA GLN A 5 -4.92 -5.37 -5.76
C GLN A 5 -6.19 -5.19 -4.93
N ARG A 6 -7.21 -4.57 -5.53
CA ARG A 6 -8.54 -4.51 -4.95
C ARG A 6 -9.22 -5.88 -5.06
N LEU A 7 -9.65 -6.44 -3.94
CA LEU A 7 -10.44 -7.67 -3.90
C LEU A 7 -11.94 -7.34 -3.84
N SER A 8 -12.78 -8.30 -4.25
CA SER A 8 -14.23 -8.19 -4.10
C SER A 8 -14.66 -8.35 -2.64
N LEU A 9 -15.74 -7.67 -2.25
CA LEU A 9 -16.37 -7.89 -0.95
C LEU A 9 -17.41 -9.02 -1.04
N PRO A 10 -17.74 -9.68 0.09
CA PRO A 10 -18.89 -10.55 0.14
C PRO A 10 -20.17 -9.77 -0.26
N GLY A 11 -20.99 -10.31 -1.15
CA GLY A 11 -22.15 -9.58 -1.72
C GLY A 11 -23.15 -9.07 -0.68
N ALA A 12 -23.27 -9.76 0.47
CA ALA A 12 -24.08 -9.29 1.60
C ALA A 12 -23.53 -7.98 2.21
N VAL A 13 -22.21 -7.84 2.31
CA VAL A 13 -21.54 -6.63 2.80
C VAL A 13 -21.70 -5.49 1.81
N GLU A 14 -21.54 -5.74 0.50
CA GLU A 14 -21.75 -4.74 -0.55
C GLU A 14 -23.19 -4.23 -0.55
N THR A 15 -24.16 -5.13 -0.50
CA THR A 15 -25.60 -4.79 -0.43
C THR A 15 -25.90 -3.95 0.81
N ARG A 16 -25.32 -4.34 1.95
CA ARG A 16 -25.49 -3.59 3.20
C ARG A 16 -24.88 -2.20 3.12
N MET A 17 -23.67 -2.08 2.60
CA MET A 17 -22.98 -0.80 2.39
C MET A 17 -23.78 0.11 1.44
N ALA A 18 -24.30 -0.42 0.34
CA ALA A 18 -25.16 0.34 -0.59
C ALA A 18 -26.43 0.87 0.10
N LEU A 19 -27.09 0.05 0.92
CA LEU A 19 -28.25 0.48 1.71
C LEU A 19 -27.90 1.58 2.71
N LEU A 20 -26.76 1.49 3.39
CA LEU A 20 -26.30 2.53 4.31
C LEU A 20 -25.99 3.84 3.58
N THR A 21 -25.33 3.78 2.42
CA THR A 21 -25.12 4.94 1.54
C THR A 21 -26.45 5.58 1.12
N GLY A 22 -27.45 4.76 0.75
CA GLY A 22 -28.80 5.25 0.45
C GLY A 22 -29.47 5.97 1.63
N ARG A 23 -29.23 5.52 2.87
CA ARG A 23 -29.74 6.23 4.06
C ARG A 23 -29.05 7.58 4.29
N ILE A 24 -27.76 7.68 3.95
CA ILE A 24 -27.00 8.93 4.04
C ILE A 24 -27.49 9.93 2.98
N SER A 25 -27.76 9.48 1.75
CA SER A 25 -28.19 10.35 0.66
C SER A 25 -29.56 11.02 0.90
N LEU A 26 -30.44 10.38 1.68
CA LEU A 26 -31.72 10.93 2.11
C LEU A 26 -31.59 12.08 3.13
N ARG A 27 -30.39 12.37 3.63
CA ARG A 27 -30.16 13.45 4.60
C ARG A 27 -29.78 14.74 3.91
N ASP A 28 -30.29 15.85 4.45
CA ASP A 28 -29.94 17.20 4.02
C ASP A 28 -28.45 17.48 4.23
N VAL A 29 -27.86 18.18 3.26
CA VAL A 29 -26.49 18.72 3.33
C VAL A 29 -26.43 19.86 4.34
N ALA A 30 -27.50 20.65 4.44
CA ALA A 30 -27.52 21.86 5.25
C ALA A 30 -27.23 21.56 6.73
N GLY A 31 -26.39 22.40 7.34
CA GLY A 31 -26.04 22.29 8.76
C GLY A 31 -25.21 21.06 9.14
N GLY A 32 -24.62 20.35 8.17
CA GLY A 32 -23.75 19.19 8.43
C GLY A 32 -24.50 17.94 8.92
N LEU A 33 -25.82 17.90 8.78
CA LEU A 33 -26.66 16.78 9.23
C LEU A 33 -26.30 15.47 8.53
N ARG A 34 -26.08 15.50 7.21
CA ARG A 34 -25.62 14.33 6.45
C ARG A 34 -24.34 13.73 7.01
N LYS A 35 -23.34 14.57 7.26
CA LYS A 35 -22.04 14.14 7.78
C LYS A 35 -22.16 13.55 9.18
N LYS A 36 -22.87 14.22 10.10
CA LYS A 36 -23.14 13.70 11.45
C LYS A 36 -23.86 12.35 11.41
N TYR A 37 -24.82 12.20 10.49
CA TYR A 37 -25.54 10.94 10.31
C TYR A 37 -24.64 9.83 9.76
N ALA A 38 -23.78 10.15 8.79
CA ALA A 38 -22.80 9.21 8.25
C ALA A 38 -21.78 8.75 9.31
N ASP A 39 -21.26 9.67 10.12
CA ASP A 39 -20.38 9.34 11.25
C ASP A 39 -21.09 8.41 12.24
N ASN A 40 -22.33 8.73 12.64
CA ASN A 40 -23.09 7.88 13.55
C ASN A 40 -23.33 6.47 12.97
N LEU A 41 -23.68 6.37 11.68
CA LEU A 41 -23.82 5.07 11.03
C LEU A 41 -22.49 4.30 11.00
N TRP A 42 -21.39 4.97 10.65
CA TRP A 42 -20.06 4.36 10.63
C TRP A 42 -19.68 3.82 12.01
N ASP A 43 -19.80 4.64 13.05
CA ASP A 43 -19.43 4.27 14.42
C ASP A 43 -20.19 3.04 14.91
N ASN A 44 -21.42 2.84 14.45
CA ASN A 44 -22.29 1.72 14.84
C ASN A 44 -22.34 0.56 13.82
N ALA A 45 -21.55 0.59 12.74
CA ALA A 45 -21.56 -0.42 11.67
C ALA A 45 -20.81 -1.71 12.04
N SER A 46 -21.15 -2.32 13.17
CA SER A 46 -20.54 -3.58 13.65
C SER A 46 -20.86 -4.79 12.75
N ASP A 47 -21.88 -4.69 11.92
CA ASP A 47 -22.28 -5.65 10.89
C ASP A 47 -21.46 -5.55 9.60
N VAL A 48 -20.73 -4.44 9.38
CA VAL A 48 -19.95 -4.19 8.16
C VAL A 48 -18.45 -4.21 8.42
N LYS A 49 -18.00 -3.48 9.44
CA LYS A 49 -16.57 -3.23 9.69
C LYS A 49 -15.73 -4.51 9.83
N PRO A 50 -16.17 -5.58 10.52
CA PRO A 50 -15.37 -6.80 10.65
C PRO A 50 -15.11 -7.49 9.30
N ALA A 51 -16.15 -7.64 8.47
CA ALA A 51 -16.02 -8.28 7.16
C ALA A 51 -15.20 -7.41 6.19
N LEU A 52 -15.43 -6.10 6.22
CA LEU A 52 -14.62 -5.13 5.47
C LEU A 52 -13.14 -5.21 5.85
N ARG A 53 -12.84 -5.23 7.16
CA ARG A 53 -11.47 -5.37 7.67
C ARG A 53 -10.84 -6.70 7.24
N ALA A 54 -11.59 -7.79 7.24
CA ALA A 54 -11.07 -9.09 6.84
C ALA A 54 -10.59 -9.09 5.38
N VAL A 55 -11.36 -8.49 4.46
CA VAL A 55 -10.93 -8.33 3.06
C VAL A 55 -9.74 -7.38 2.94
N LEU A 56 -9.77 -6.25 3.64
CA LEU A 56 -8.65 -5.29 3.67
C LEU A 56 -7.35 -5.90 4.21
N LEU A 57 -7.42 -6.81 5.18
CA LEU A 57 -6.25 -7.55 5.69
C LEU A 57 -5.66 -8.49 4.64
N ARG A 58 -6.50 -9.17 3.83
CA ARG A 58 -6.03 -9.99 2.70
C ARG A 58 -5.35 -9.18 1.61
N MET A 59 -5.73 -7.91 1.45
CA MET A 59 -5.11 -6.98 0.50
C MET A 59 -3.81 -6.36 1.03
N ALA A 60 -3.64 -6.28 2.35
CA ALA A 60 -2.53 -5.58 2.97
C ALA A 60 -1.22 -6.35 2.74
N PRO A 61 -0.12 -5.66 2.37
CA PRO A 61 1.17 -6.32 2.16
C PRO A 61 1.75 -6.84 3.47
N GLY A 62 2.57 -7.88 3.39
CA GLY A 62 3.25 -8.48 4.53
C GLY A 62 2.34 -9.34 5.42
N VAL A 63 2.93 -10.33 6.10
CA VAL A 63 2.20 -11.36 6.85
C VAL A 63 1.40 -10.80 8.03
N LEU A 64 1.81 -9.64 8.56
CA LEU A 64 1.13 -8.98 9.68
C LEU A 64 0.04 -7.99 9.24
N GLY A 65 -0.19 -7.81 7.92
CA GLY A 65 -1.06 -6.78 7.39
C GLY A 65 -0.49 -5.38 7.62
N CYS A 66 0.51 -5.01 6.82
CA CYS A 66 1.16 -3.71 6.91
C CYS A 66 0.28 -2.58 6.33
N CYS A 67 0.53 -1.37 6.81
CA CYS A 67 -0.16 -0.17 6.40
C CYS A 67 -0.01 0.05 4.88
N MET A 68 -1.14 0.15 4.18
CA MET A 68 -1.19 0.32 2.73
C MET A 68 -0.53 1.64 2.25
N TYR A 69 -0.41 2.63 3.13
CA TYR A 69 0.33 3.85 2.84
C TYR A 69 1.83 3.72 3.08
N CYS A 70 2.26 3.53 4.33
CA CYS A 70 3.68 3.60 4.69
C CYS A 70 4.45 2.29 4.54
N GLY A 71 3.78 1.15 4.41
CA GLY A 71 4.39 -0.18 4.30
C GLY A 71 5.09 -0.71 5.55
N GLY A 72 5.43 0.14 6.52
CA GLY A 72 6.27 -0.23 7.65
C GLY A 72 5.55 -0.73 8.90
N TYR A 73 4.45 -0.08 9.28
CA TYR A 73 3.74 -0.40 10.51
C TYR A 73 2.56 -1.34 10.28
N THR A 74 2.20 -2.15 11.28
CA THR A 74 0.97 -2.94 11.29
C THR A 74 -0.25 -2.03 11.16
N ALA A 75 -1.18 -2.42 10.30
CA ALA A 75 -2.37 -1.66 10.02
C ALA A 75 -3.49 -1.98 11.02
N THR A 76 -4.03 -0.93 11.64
CA THR A 76 -4.99 -1.02 12.74
C THR A 76 -6.34 -0.44 12.37
N ASP A 77 -6.42 0.39 11.35
CA ASP A 77 -7.58 1.21 11.08
C ASP A 77 -8.08 1.05 9.65
N ILE A 78 -9.40 1.18 9.49
CA ILE A 78 -10.03 1.32 8.19
C ILE A 78 -10.05 2.82 7.85
N GLU A 79 -9.30 3.20 6.83
CA GLU A 79 -9.17 4.56 6.32
C GLU A 79 -10.19 4.84 5.24
N HIS A 80 -10.71 6.07 5.20
CA HIS A 80 -11.43 6.61 4.05
C HIS A 80 -10.46 7.42 3.20
N PHE A 81 -10.15 6.96 1.98
CA PHE A 81 -9.23 7.64 1.06
C PHE A 81 -9.67 9.10 0.84
N GLU A 82 -10.89 9.29 0.33
CA GLU A 82 -11.63 10.55 0.42
C GLU A 82 -12.31 10.65 1.80
N PRO A 83 -11.92 11.61 2.65
CA PRO A 83 -12.39 11.67 4.02
C PRO A 83 -13.89 12.00 4.07
N ARG A 84 -14.57 11.47 5.10
CA ARG A 84 -16.00 11.72 5.33
C ARG A 84 -16.33 13.19 5.59
N GLU A 85 -15.34 13.97 6.02
CA GLU A 85 -15.44 15.42 6.17
C GLU A 85 -15.65 16.10 4.80
N HIS A 86 -15.04 15.57 3.75
CA HIS A 86 -15.19 16.07 2.38
C HIS A 86 -16.44 15.51 1.71
N ASP A 87 -16.61 14.17 1.67
CA ASP A 87 -17.78 13.53 1.09
C ASP A 87 -18.33 12.40 1.97
N ALA A 88 -19.39 12.73 2.71
CA ALA A 88 -20.11 11.79 3.57
C ALA A 88 -20.74 10.62 2.79
N LEU A 89 -21.01 10.74 1.49
CA LEU A 89 -21.56 9.65 0.67
C LEU A 89 -20.53 8.54 0.43
N LYS A 90 -19.23 8.84 0.58
CA LYS A 90 -18.14 7.87 0.41
C LYS A 90 -17.90 7.01 1.64
N THR A 91 -18.65 7.21 2.71
CA THR A 91 -18.51 6.49 4.00
C THR A 91 -18.63 4.98 3.84
N PHE A 92 -19.51 4.49 2.96
CA PHE A 92 -19.72 3.07 2.70
C PHE A 92 -19.48 2.73 1.21
N VAL A 93 -18.48 3.37 0.58
CA VAL A 93 -18.07 3.07 -0.80
C VAL A 93 -16.81 2.21 -0.78
N TRP A 94 -16.88 0.96 -1.22
CA TRP A 94 -15.76 0.00 -1.11
C TRP A 94 -14.42 0.53 -1.69
N PRO A 95 -14.37 1.06 -2.93
CA PRO A 95 -13.15 1.64 -3.47
C PRO A 95 -12.54 2.78 -2.64
N ASN A 96 -13.30 3.38 -1.72
CA ASN A 96 -12.82 4.45 -0.84
C ASN A 96 -12.14 3.94 0.45
N HIS A 97 -12.08 2.63 0.69
CA HIS A 97 -11.52 2.09 1.94
C HIS A 97 -10.10 1.56 1.78
N LEU A 98 -9.22 1.83 2.74
CA LEU A 98 -7.86 1.28 2.83
C LEU A 98 -7.57 0.77 4.23
N LEU A 99 -6.57 -0.10 4.38
CA LEU A 99 -6.06 -0.52 5.68
C LEU A 99 -4.79 0.25 6.03
N VAL A 100 -4.81 1.01 7.11
CA VAL A 100 -3.66 1.86 7.47
C VAL A 100 -3.34 1.75 8.96
N CYS A 101 -2.15 2.22 9.35
CA CYS A 101 -1.78 2.32 10.76
C CYS A 101 -2.33 3.60 11.40
N GLY A 102 -2.50 3.57 12.72
CA GLY A 102 -2.98 4.72 13.51
C GLY A 102 -2.32 6.06 13.20
N PRO A 103 -0.98 6.17 13.09
CA PRO A 103 -0.35 7.43 12.73
C PRO A 103 -0.79 7.96 11.35
N CYS A 104 -0.84 7.08 10.34
CA CYS A 104 -1.24 7.48 8.98
C CYS A 104 -2.69 7.99 8.94
N ASN A 105 -3.62 7.32 9.63
CA ASN A 105 -5.03 7.74 9.73
C ASN A 105 -5.18 9.01 10.58
N SER A 106 -4.79 8.93 11.86
CA SER A 106 -5.24 9.86 12.89
C SER A 106 -4.32 11.05 13.15
N THR A 107 -3.05 10.96 12.74
CA THR A 107 -2.07 12.05 12.95
C THR A 107 -1.77 12.77 11.65
N TYR A 108 -1.50 12.01 10.59
CA TYR A 108 -0.94 12.55 9.35
C TYR A 108 -2.02 12.90 8.32
N LYS A 109 -2.71 11.91 7.74
CA LYS A 109 -3.72 12.19 6.70
C LYS A 109 -4.95 12.88 7.29
N ARG A 110 -5.58 12.31 8.32
CA ARG A 110 -6.82 12.83 8.94
C ARG A 110 -7.89 13.16 7.87
N ASP A 111 -8.39 14.38 7.90
CA ASP A 111 -9.35 14.98 7.00
C ASP A 111 -8.70 15.71 5.82
N TRP A 112 -7.37 15.61 5.66
CA TRP A 112 -6.69 16.23 4.53
C TRP A 112 -7.22 15.66 3.21
N TRP A 113 -7.64 16.57 2.34
CA TRP A 113 -8.07 16.28 0.98
C TRP A 113 -7.81 17.49 0.10
N GLN A 114 -7.01 17.29 -0.93
CA GLN A 114 -6.78 18.28 -1.98
C GLN A 114 -6.75 17.57 -3.32
N CYS A 115 -7.30 18.24 -4.33
CA CYS A 115 -7.21 17.81 -5.72
C CYS A 115 -6.28 18.75 -6.48
N ASP A 116 -5.70 18.24 -7.55
CA ASP A 116 -4.96 19.06 -8.50
C ASP A 116 -5.95 19.98 -9.25
N GLU A 117 -5.63 21.26 -9.32
CA GLU A 117 -6.54 22.29 -9.86
C GLU A 117 -6.84 22.10 -11.36
N GLU A 118 -5.90 21.54 -12.12
CA GLU A 118 -6.03 21.37 -13.57
C GLU A 118 -6.74 20.07 -13.92
N SER A 119 -6.32 18.95 -13.31
CA SER A 119 -6.88 17.63 -13.62
C SER A 119 -8.11 17.26 -12.78
N GLY A 120 -8.32 17.89 -11.63
CA GLY A 120 -9.35 17.51 -10.65
C GLY A 120 -9.05 16.22 -9.88
N GLU A 121 -7.93 15.55 -10.18
CA GLU A 121 -7.54 14.30 -9.53
C GLU A 121 -7.01 14.54 -8.11
N PRO A 122 -7.24 13.61 -7.15
CA PRO A 122 -6.69 13.72 -5.81
C PRO A 122 -5.16 13.82 -5.81
N LEU A 123 -4.60 14.65 -4.93
CA LEU A 123 -3.15 14.81 -4.76
C LEU A 123 -2.52 13.76 -3.83
N LEU A 124 -3.34 12.90 -3.21
CA LEU A 124 -2.87 11.73 -2.48
C LEU A 124 -2.84 10.50 -3.41
N ILE A 125 -1.79 9.68 -3.30
CA ILE A 125 -1.73 8.38 -4.00
C ILE A 125 -2.73 7.41 -3.35
N ASP A 126 -3.64 6.87 -4.15
CA ASP A 126 -4.42 5.68 -3.82
C ASP A 126 -3.67 4.44 -4.36
N PRO A 127 -3.03 3.62 -3.49
CA PRO A 127 -2.24 2.48 -3.95
C PRO A 127 -3.07 1.40 -4.66
N THR A 128 -4.40 1.50 -4.65
CA THR A 128 -5.30 0.55 -5.36
C THR A 128 -5.74 1.04 -6.73
N ARG A 129 -5.39 2.27 -7.10
CA ARG A 129 -5.77 2.90 -8.38
C ARG A 129 -4.57 3.46 -9.11
N ASP A 130 -3.64 4.04 -8.37
CA ASP A 130 -2.40 4.59 -8.88
C ASP A 130 -1.28 3.55 -8.80
N ASN A 131 -0.30 3.65 -9.69
CA ASN A 131 0.98 2.97 -9.51
C ASN A 131 1.92 3.86 -8.68
N PRO A 132 2.23 3.54 -7.41
CA PRO A 132 3.08 4.42 -6.60
C PRO A 132 4.48 4.65 -7.19
N PHE A 133 5.01 3.73 -8.00
CA PHE A 133 6.32 3.85 -8.62
C PHE A 133 6.41 4.91 -9.73
N THR A 134 5.27 5.40 -10.26
CA THR A 134 5.28 6.55 -11.18
C THR A 134 5.41 7.88 -10.43
N HIS A 135 5.03 7.89 -9.15
CA HIS A 135 4.95 9.10 -8.33
C HIS A 135 6.08 9.19 -7.29
N LEU A 136 6.59 8.05 -6.83
CA LEU A 136 7.57 7.92 -5.76
C LEU A 136 8.81 7.17 -6.23
N TRP A 137 9.97 7.68 -5.85
CA TRP A 137 11.25 7.02 -6.01
C TRP A 137 11.89 6.80 -4.64
N LEU A 138 12.26 5.56 -4.30
CA LEU A 138 13.01 5.28 -3.07
C LEU A 138 14.51 5.49 -3.32
N ASP A 139 15.12 6.44 -2.62
CA ASP A 139 16.57 6.66 -2.67
C ASP A 139 17.26 5.75 -1.65
N PHE A 140 18.15 4.87 -2.10
CA PHE A 140 18.81 3.91 -1.21
C PHE A 140 19.98 4.49 -0.41
N ARG A 141 20.36 5.76 -0.63
CA ARG A 141 21.42 6.42 0.14
C ARG A 141 20.95 6.87 1.51
N ASP A 142 19.72 7.38 1.59
CA ASP A 142 19.10 7.87 2.84
C ASP A 142 17.77 7.19 3.16
N TYR A 143 17.30 6.27 2.31
CA TYR A 143 16.08 5.48 2.49
C TYR A 143 14.81 6.34 2.55
N GLU A 144 14.86 7.51 1.93
CA GLU A 144 13.75 8.43 1.80
C GLU A 144 13.09 8.33 0.42
N TYR A 145 11.82 8.72 0.36
CA TYR A 145 11.17 8.92 -0.93
C TYR A 145 11.52 10.27 -1.55
N ARG A 146 11.67 10.28 -2.86
CA ARG A 146 11.61 11.46 -3.71
C ARG A 146 10.27 11.48 -4.44
N GLY A 147 9.60 12.62 -4.43
CA GLY A 147 8.34 12.80 -5.16
C GLY A 147 8.60 13.20 -6.61
N LEU A 148 8.41 12.26 -7.54
CA LEU A 148 8.60 12.47 -8.99
C LEU A 148 7.51 13.36 -9.59
N THR A 149 6.31 13.33 -9.00
CA THR A 149 5.14 14.08 -9.44
C THR A 149 4.60 14.96 -8.31
N ARG A 150 3.67 15.87 -8.61
CA ARG A 150 2.95 16.67 -7.58
C ARG A 150 2.22 15.76 -6.58
N LYS A 151 1.52 14.74 -7.08
CA LYS A 151 0.84 13.71 -6.28
C LYS A 151 1.81 12.97 -5.34
N GLY A 152 2.98 12.60 -5.86
CA GLY A 152 4.05 11.97 -5.06
C GLY A 152 4.59 12.88 -3.95
N ARG A 153 4.89 14.14 -4.27
CA ARG A 153 5.38 15.12 -3.27
C ARG A 153 4.35 15.37 -2.17
N SER A 154 3.09 15.62 -2.55
CA SER A 154 2.00 15.84 -1.61
C SER A 154 1.76 14.61 -0.71
N THR A 155 1.84 13.41 -1.27
CA THR A 155 1.72 12.16 -0.51
C THR A 155 2.84 12.00 0.53
N ILE A 156 4.09 12.31 0.17
CA ILE A 156 5.24 12.25 1.11
C ILE A 156 5.02 13.23 2.27
N GLU A 157 4.61 14.45 1.96
CA GLU A 157 4.39 15.53 2.93
C GLU A 157 3.24 15.20 3.88
N VAL A 158 2.05 14.95 3.34
CA VAL A 158 0.83 14.69 4.12
C VAL A 158 0.99 13.49 5.05
N LEU A 159 1.58 12.40 4.54
CA LEU A 159 1.79 11.20 5.33
C LEU A 159 3.08 11.26 6.16
N GLY A 160 3.89 12.30 6.01
CA GLY A 160 5.18 12.42 6.68
C GLY A 160 6.15 11.28 6.37
N LEU A 161 6.15 10.70 5.16
CA LEU A 161 6.84 9.43 4.84
C LEU A 161 8.36 9.44 5.05
N ASN A 162 8.96 10.63 5.15
CA ASN A 162 10.38 10.86 5.39
C ASN A 162 10.66 11.53 6.75
N LEU A 163 9.64 11.78 7.58
CA LEU A 163 9.85 12.44 8.87
C LEU A 163 10.68 11.53 9.81
N PRO A 164 11.78 12.03 10.41
CA PRO A 164 12.68 11.22 11.25
C PRO A 164 11.98 10.51 12.41
N GLU A 165 11.02 11.17 13.07
CA GLU A 165 10.25 10.62 14.17
C GLU A 165 9.42 9.39 13.78
N ARG A 166 9.11 9.23 12.49
CA ARG A 166 8.42 8.05 11.97
C ARG A 166 9.35 6.86 11.75
N ARG A 167 10.67 7.02 11.82
CA ARG A 167 11.66 5.93 11.66
C ARG A 167 11.45 5.04 10.41
N LEU A 168 10.72 5.51 9.39
CA LEU A 168 10.41 4.71 8.21
C LEU A 168 11.67 4.50 7.37
N ALA A 169 12.51 5.52 7.22
CA ALA A 169 13.79 5.41 6.54
C ALA A 169 14.69 4.34 7.17
N ALA A 170 14.84 4.36 8.51
CA ALA A 170 15.58 3.33 9.23
C ALA A 170 14.95 1.92 9.07
N GLY A 171 13.63 1.83 9.04
CA GLY A 171 12.92 0.57 8.77
C GLY A 171 13.18 0.05 7.35
N ARG A 172 13.18 0.93 6.34
CA ARG A 172 13.52 0.59 4.95
C ARG A 172 14.97 0.16 4.80
N GLU A 173 15.89 0.80 5.51
CA GLU A 173 17.30 0.39 5.58
C GLU A 173 17.45 -1.04 6.13
N LEU A 174 16.78 -1.33 7.25
CA LEU A 174 16.79 -2.66 7.83
C LEU A 174 16.16 -3.70 6.89
N ALA A 175 15.04 -3.37 6.26
CA ALA A 175 14.39 -4.24 5.27
C ALA A 175 15.34 -4.58 4.11
N ARG A 176 16.06 -3.59 3.56
CA ARG A 176 17.05 -3.81 2.50
C ARG A 176 18.14 -4.78 2.93
N ARG A 177 18.66 -4.65 4.15
CA ARG A 177 19.66 -5.59 4.70
C ARG A 177 19.10 -7.00 4.83
N ASN A 178 17.87 -7.15 5.31
CA ASN A 178 17.22 -8.45 5.43
C ASN A 178 16.99 -9.09 4.05
N ILE A 179 16.53 -8.32 3.06
CA ILE A 179 16.35 -8.78 1.69
C ILE A 179 17.66 -9.36 1.14
N ARG A 180 18.81 -8.72 1.37
CA ARG A 180 20.12 -9.26 0.93
C ARG A 180 20.38 -10.65 1.50
N THR A 181 20.05 -10.90 2.76
CA THR A 181 20.21 -12.22 3.39
C THR A 181 19.28 -13.25 2.74
N VAL A 182 18.01 -12.89 2.56
CA VAL A 182 17.01 -13.78 1.97
C VAL A 182 17.34 -14.12 0.51
N LEU A 183 17.89 -13.17 -0.26
CA LEU A 183 18.35 -13.42 -1.63
C LEU A 183 19.48 -14.46 -1.68
N ARG A 184 20.41 -14.42 -0.73
CA ARG A 184 21.48 -15.43 -0.63
C ARG A 184 20.93 -16.79 -0.24
N ASP A 185 19.91 -16.83 0.62
CA ASP A 185 19.24 -18.07 0.99
C ASP A 185 18.50 -18.68 -0.20
N TRP A 186 17.80 -17.86 -0.98
CA TRP A 186 17.15 -18.27 -2.22
C TRP A 186 18.17 -18.82 -3.23
N ASP A 187 19.28 -18.09 -3.48
CA ASP A 187 20.30 -18.52 -4.44
C ASP A 187 20.99 -19.82 -4.01
N ARG A 188 21.27 -19.99 -2.72
CA ARG A 188 21.79 -21.24 -2.16
C ARG A 188 20.82 -22.40 -2.34
N GLY A 189 19.52 -22.17 -2.08
CA GLY A 189 18.48 -23.18 -2.32
C GLY A 189 18.46 -23.59 -3.79
N ARG A 190 18.54 -22.61 -4.70
CA ARG A 190 18.59 -22.85 -6.14
C ARG A 190 19.81 -23.67 -6.57
N GLN A 191 21.01 -23.33 -6.09
CA GLN A 191 22.24 -24.08 -6.37
C GLN A 191 22.17 -25.54 -5.90
N GLN A 192 21.36 -25.83 -4.88
CA GLN A 192 21.17 -27.17 -4.31
C GLN A 192 19.94 -27.90 -4.87
N ALA A 193 19.19 -27.27 -5.79
CA ALA A 193 17.88 -27.74 -6.24
C ALA A 193 16.90 -28.03 -5.08
N ASP A 194 16.98 -27.23 -4.01
CA ASP A 194 16.05 -27.27 -2.88
C ASP A 194 14.90 -26.27 -3.07
N GLU A 195 13.86 -26.75 -3.76
CA GLU A 195 12.64 -25.98 -4.02
C GLU A 195 11.94 -25.51 -2.73
N THR A 196 12.09 -26.23 -1.63
CA THR A 196 11.44 -25.85 -0.37
C THR A 196 12.12 -24.64 0.25
N SER A 197 13.45 -24.63 0.28
CA SER A 197 14.21 -23.46 0.72
C SER A 197 13.97 -22.24 -0.18
N MET A 198 13.89 -22.44 -1.51
CA MET A 198 13.54 -21.36 -2.45
C MET A 198 12.16 -20.78 -2.14
N ARG A 199 11.12 -21.62 -2.00
CA ARG A 199 9.76 -21.15 -1.67
C ARG A 199 9.70 -20.43 -0.33
N HIS A 200 10.41 -20.90 0.69
CA HIS A 200 10.47 -20.21 1.97
C HIS A 200 11.12 -18.83 1.85
N ALA A 201 12.20 -18.70 1.08
CA ALA A 201 12.83 -17.39 0.85
C ALA A 201 11.87 -16.42 0.15
N LEU A 202 11.14 -16.87 -0.88
CA LEU A 202 10.13 -16.05 -1.56
C LEU A 202 9.00 -15.63 -0.61
N ALA A 203 8.48 -16.55 0.21
CA ALA A 203 7.47 -16.25 1.20
C ALA A 203 7.94 -15.20 2.24
N VAL A 204 9.23 -15.22 2.61
CA VAL A 204 9.81 -14.17 3.47
C VAL A 204 9.89 -12.83 2.74
N LEU A 205 10.28 -12.82 1.46
CA LEU A 205 10.32 -11.59 0.66
C LEU A 205 8.95 -10.91 0.53
N GLU A 206 7.90 -11.71 0.35
CA GLU A 206 6.51 -11.26 0.25
C GLU A 206 5.91 -10.89 1.61
N GLY A 207 6.29 -11.62 2.67
CA GLY A 207 5.73 -11.51 4.01
C GLY A 207 6.32 -10.40 4.88
N GLN A 208 7.45 -9.80 4.49
CA GLN A 208 8.12 -8.77 5.30
C GLN A 208 7.45 -7.38 5.19
N PRO A 209 7.55 -6.54 6.24
CA PRO A 209 7.23 -5.11 6.13
C PRO A 209 8.10 -4.40 5.08
N PHE A 210 7.66 -3.22 4.64
CA PHE A 210 8.36 -2.42 3.63
C PHE A 210 8.52 -3.15 2.29
N ALA A 211 7.46 -3.80 1.80
CA ALA A 211 7.43 -4.45 0.50
C ALA A 211 7.88 -3.52 -0.66
N ASP A 212 7.76 -2.19 -0.48
CA ASP A 212 8.28 -1.21 -1.42
C ASP A 212 9.79 -1.22 -1.59
N VAL A 213 10.55 -1.61 -0.57
CA VAL A 213 12.02 -1.74 -0.66
C VAL A 213 12.36 -2.88 -1.62
N TRP A 214 11.73 -4.04 -1.45
CA TRP A 214 11.91 -5.18 -2.35
C TRP A 214 11.55 -4.82 -3.79
N GLN A 215 10.36 -4.26 -3.98
CA GLN A 215 9.88 -3.85 -5.29
C GLN A 215 10.73 -2.73 -5.93
N ALA A 216 11.26 -1.80 -5.14
CA ALA A 216 12.19 -0.78 -5.61
C ALA A 216 13.55 -1.39 -6.02
N MET A 217 14.09 -2.33 -5.25
CA MET A 217 15.35 -3.00 -5.59
C MET A 217 15.25 -3.72 -6.94
N LEU A 218 14.17 -4.49 -7.16
CA LEU A 218 13.91 -5.15 -8.45
C LEU A 218 13.83 -4.15 -9.61
N ARG A 219 13.09 -3.05 -9.46
CA ARG A 219 12.92 -2.05 -10.54
C ARG A 219 14.20 -1.28 -10.83
N GLN A 220 14.92 -0.88 -9.79
CA GLN A 220 16.11 -0.06 -9.97
C GLN A 220 17.30 -0.87 -10.48
N ALA A 221 17.39 -2.17 -10.16
CA ALA A 221 18.48 -3.05 -10.60
C ALA A 221 18.65 -3.13 -12.13
N VAL A 222 17.58 -2.97 -12.89
CA VAL A 222 17.59 -3.06 -14.37
C VAL A 222 17.81 -1.71 -15.07
N LEU A 223 17.88 -0.60 -14.33
CA LEU A 223 18.12 0.70 -14.92
C LEU A 223 19.59 0.88 -15.36
N PRO A 224 19.87 1.67 -16.40
CA PRO A 224 21.25 1.93 -16.84
C PRO A 224 22.16 2.45 -15.73
N GLY A 225 21.62 3.26 -14.80
CA GLY A 225 22.35 3.82 -13.65
C GLY A 225 22.44 2.91 -12.42
N ALA A 226 21.93 1.68 -12.47
CA ALA A 226 21.88 0.78 -11.31
C ALA A 226 23.25 0.56 -10.62
N PRO A 227 24.38 0.37 -11.34
CA PRO A 227 25.68 0.18 -10.70
C PRO A 227 26.14 1.39 -9.86
N VAL A 228 25.63 2.59 -10.15
CA VAL A 228 25.94 3.82 -9.40
C VAL A 228 25.00 3.96 -8.20
N VAL A 229 23.68 3.82 -8.43
CA VAL A 229 22.65 4.01 -7.41
C VAL A 229 22.70 2.91 -6.34
N MET A 230 23.08 1.70 -6.75
CA MET A 230 23.21 0.52 -5.88
C MET A 230 24.69 0.14 -5.71
N SER A 231 25.60 1.12 -5.74
CA SER A 231 27.05 0.89 -5.62
C SER A 231 27.48 0.26 -4.30
N ASP A 232 26.66 0.38 -3.25
CA ASP A 232 26.85 -0.27 -1.95
C ASP A 232 26.31 -1.72 -1.93
N GLU A 233 25.67 -2.18 -3.00
CA GLU A 233 25.30 -3.58 -3.15
C GLU A 233 26.50 -4.42 -3.59
N PRO A 234 26.68 -5.60 -2.98
CA PRO A 234 27.56 -6.61 -3.55
C PRO A 234 27.13 -7.01 -4.98
N PRO A 235 28.08 -7.22 -5.92
CA PRO A 235 27.76 -7.55 -7.32
C PRO A 235 26.86 -8.78 -7.48
N GLU A 236 26.96 -9.76 -6.57
CA GLU A 236 26.09 -10.94 -6.59
C GLU A 236 24.62 -10.58 -6.35
N ILE A 237 24.35 -9.60 -5.47
CA ILE A 237 22.97 -9.16 -5.17
C ILE A 237 22.38 -8.48 -6.41
N LEU A 238 23.14 -7.60 -7.08
CA LEU A 238 22.67 -6.96 -8.31
C LEU A 238 22.36 -7.97 -9.42
N THR A 239 23.13 -9.06 -9.49
CA THR A 239 22.89 -10.15 -10.43
C THR A 239 21.59 -10.90 -10.10
N LEU A 240 21.37 -11.23 -8.81
CA LEU A 240 20.13 -11.88 -8.36
C LEU A 240 18.89 -11.01 -8.57
N LEU A 241 18.97 -9.69 -8.37
CA LEU A 241 17.85 -8.77 -8.62
C LEU A 241 17.44 -8.68 -10.10
N ARG A 242 18.32 -9.10 -11.00
CA ARG A 242 18.10 -9.17 -12.45
C ARG A 242 17.68 -10.55 -12.93
N ASP A 243 17.67 -11.54 -12.03
CA ASP A 243 17.30 -12.91 -12.35
C ASP A 243 15.85 -13.00 -12.82
N GLU A 244 15.62 -13.64 -13.96
CA GLU A 244 14.29 -13.68 -14.59
C GLU A 244 13.28 -14.51 -13.78
N GLU A 245 13.72 -15.61 -13.17
CA GLU A 245 12.86 -16.48 -12.37
C GLU A 245 12.37 -15.75 -11.12
N LEU A 246 13.30 -15.11 -10.41
CA LEU A 246 12.98 -14.34 -9.20
C LEU A 246 12.04 -13.17 -9.49
N ARG A 247 12.28 -12.48 -10.61
CA ARG A 247 11.45 -11.34 -11.05
C ARG A 247 10.07 -11.80 -11.46
N ALA A 248 9.95 -12.85 -12.27
CA ALA A 248 8.67 -13.40 -12.68
C ALA A 248 7.83 -13.86 -11.47
N ALA A 249 8.48 -14.37 -10.42
CA ALA A 249 7.80 -14.83 -9.22
C ALA A 249 7.30 -13.70 -8.31
N THR A 250 7.96 -12.55 -8.27
CA THR A 250 7.74 -11.56 -7.18
C THR A 250 7.59 -10.11 -7.62
N LEU A 251 7.91 -9.75 -8.86
CA LEU A 251 7.76 -8.38 -9.35
C LEU A 251 6.27 -8.07 -9.55
N ILE A 252 5.78 -7.04 -8.88
CA ILE A 252 4.40 -6.60 -9.06
C ILE A 252 4.29 -5.79 -10.36
N GLU A 253 3.68 -6.33 -11.39
CA GLU A 253 3.44 -5.58 -12.62
C GLU A 253 2.21 -4.66 -12.51
N PHE A 254 2.19 -3.56 -13.26
CA PHE A 254 1.07 -2.62 -13.31
C PHE A 254 0.71 -2.28 -14.77
N PRO A 255 -0.57 -2.27 -15.18
CA PRO A 255 -1.77 -2.45 -14.37
C PRO A 255 -1.83 -3.84 -13.75
N LEU A 256 -2.38 -3.93 -12.54
CA LEU A 256 -2.53 -5.21 -11.86
C LEU A 256 -3.50 -6.08 -12.66
N GLU A 257 -3.12 -7.32 -12.91
CA GLU A 257 -4.02 -8.28 -13.55
C GLU A 257 -5.27 -8.47 -12.68
N LEU A 258 -6.44 -8.53 -13.32
CA LEU A 258 -7.68 -8.83 -12.62
C LEU A 258 -7.53 -10.21 -11.99
N ALA A 259 -7.61 -10.29 -10.66
CA ALA A 259 -7.70 -11.58 -10.00
C ALA A 259 -8.86 -12.36 -10.64
N PRO A 260 -8.67 -13.63 -11.02
CA PRO A 260 -9.77 -14.45 -11.48
C PRO A 260 -10.86 -14.41 -10.42
N SER A 261 -12.09 -14.13 -10.83
CA SER A 261 -13.24 -14.18 -9.93
C SER A 261 -13.23 -15.55 -9.26
N GLU A 262 -13.03 -15.60 -7.94
CA GLU A 262 -13.29 -16.82 -7.18
C GLU A 262 -14.77 -17.15 -7.43
N GLU A 263 -15.02 -18.13 -8.30
CA GLU A 263 -16.36 -18.63 -8.60
C GLU A 263 -16.91 -19.30 -7.33
N ASN A 264 -17.91 -18.64 -6.73
CA ASN A 264 -18.88 -19.07 -5.71
C ASN A 264 -18.36 -19.47 -4.31
#